data_AF-A0A9D8P174-F1
#
_entry.id   AF-A0A9D8P174-F1
#
_cell.length_a   1.000
_cell.length_b   1.000
_cell.length_c   1.000
_cell.angle_alpha   90.00
_cell.angle_beta   90.00
_cell.angle_gamma   90.00
#
_symmetry.space_group_name_H-M   'P 1'
#
loop_
_entity.id
_entity.type
_entity.pdbx_description
1 polymer ?
#
loop_
_entity_poly.entity_id
_entity_poly.type
_entity_poly.pdbx_seq_one_letter_code
_entity_poly.pdbx_strand_id
1 'polypeptide(L)'
;VFAIASLSVYGIVLAGWSSNSKYSLLGALRSASQMISYELSYGLSLAAVIVLAGSLSLREIVEMQGGYWFGFIPKWFVFLQPLGFVIYMIAGVAETNRAPFDFPEAEQELVAGYHTEYSSMSFAMFFLAEYINIVTVAAVAASLFLGGWQMPFVPELVARWSPEAAGLLTPVWFLIKVGAICFFYIWMRWTLPRLRYDQLMTFGWKVLLPLSALNLLVTAAAVIYFA
;
A
#
# COMPACT_ATOMS: atom_id res chain seq x y z
N VAL A 1 5.89 -9.77 -5.65
CA VAL A 1 5.30 -8.98 -4.53
C VAL A 1 3.85 -9.39 -4.29
N PHE A 2 2.92 -9.22 -5.25
CA PHE A 2 1.50 -9.60 -5.09
C PHE A 2 1.25 -11.05 -4.72
N ALA A 3 1.91 -11.99 -5.41
CA ALA A 3 1.77 -13.41 -5.10
C ALA A 3 2.23 -13.78 -3.67
N ILE A 4 3.03 -12.93 -3.02
CA ILE A 4 3.45 -13.10 -1.62
C ILE A 4 2.49 -12.37 -0.68
N ALA A 5 1.97 -11.21 -1.08
CA ALA A 5 0.96 -10.47 -0.31
C ALA A 5 -0.31 -11.29 -0.09
N SER A 6 -0.79 -12.01 -1.11
CA SER A 6 -1.98 -12.88 -1.02
C SER A 6 -1.81 -14.03 -0.02
N LEU A 7 -0.57 -14.45 0.27
CA LEU A 7 -0.29 -15.48 1.28
C LEU A 7 -0.58 -14.99 2.71
N SER A 8 -0.56 -13.68 2.97
CA SER A 8 -0.84 -13.12 4.30
C SER A 8 -2.25 -13.43 4.79
N VAL A 9 -3.23 -13.49 3.87
CA VAL A 9 -4.64 -13.81 4.16
C VAL A 9 -4.77 -15.22 4.75
N TYR A 10 -4.02 -16.19 4.22
CA TYR A 10 -4.02 -17.56 4.73
C TYR A 10 -3.50 -17.63 6.17
N GLY A 11 -2.50 -16.81 6.51
CA GLY A 11 -1.94 -16.74 7.86
C GLY A 11 -2.99 -16.36 8.90
N ILE A 12 -3.82 -15.36 8.59
CA ILE A 12 -4.87 -14.87 9.50
C ILE A 12 -6.00 -15.90 9.67
N VAL A 13 -6.41 -16.56 8.58
CA VAL A 13 -7.47 -17.59 8.63
C VAL A 13 -7.03 -18.80 9.44
N LEU A 14 -5.82 -19.30 9.20
CA LEU A 14 -5.26 -20.44 9.95
C LEU A 14 -5.07 -20.09 11.42
N ALA A 15 -4.66 -18.85 11.71
CA ALA A 15 -4.51 -18.38 13.08
C ALA A 15 -5.85 -18.43 13.84
N GLY A 16 -6.90 -17.85 13.26
CA GLY A 16 -8.25 -17.88 13.84
C GLY A 16 -8.84 -19.28 13.98
N TRP A 17 -8.53 -20.20 13.06
CA TRP A 17 -8.97 -21.60 13.16
C TRP A 17 -8.24 -22.36 14.28
N SER A 18 -6.93 -22.16 14.42
CA SER A 18 -6.13 -22.83 15.45
C SER A 18 -6.40 -22.32 16.88
N SER A 19 -6.96 -21.11 16.99
CA SER A 19 -7.36 -20.46 18.24
C SER A 19 -8.50 -21.18 18.98
N ASN A 20 -9.18 -22.16 18.36
CA ASN A 20 -10.23 -22.99 18.97
C ASN A 20 -11.33 -22.21 19.74
N SER A 21 -11.63 -20.98 19.30
CA SER A 21 -12.67 -20.12 19.85
C SER A 21 -13.59 -19.63 18.74
N LYS A 22 -14.90 -19.65 18.99
CA LYS A 22 -15.91 -19.24 18.00
C LYS A 22 -15.77 -17.76 17.61
N TYR A 23 -15.40 -16.90 18.57
CA TYR A 23 -15.25 -15.47 18.33
C TYR A 23 -13.99 -15.15 17.52
N SER A 24 -12.88 -15.83 17.80
CA SER A 24 -11.62 -15.66 17.08
C SER A 24 -11.72 -16.14 15.63
N LEU A 25 -12.46 -17.24 15.38
CA LEU A 25 -12.75 -17.70 14.03
C LEU A 25 -13.61 -16.69 13.25
N LEU A 26 -14.65 -16.12 13.86
CA LEU A 26 -15.48 -15.09 13.24
C LEU A 26 -14.67 -13.82 12.92
N GLY A 27 -13.73 -13.44 13.80
CA GLY A 27 -12.82 -12.31 13.57
C GLY A 27 -11.86 -12.54 12.40
N ALA A 28 -11.27 -13.73 12.33
CA ALA A 28 -10.39 -14.11 11.22
C ALA A 28 -11.14 -14.16 9.88
N LEU A 29 -12.37 -14.70 9.83
CA LEU A 29 -13.17 -14.73 8.61
C LEU A 29 -13.54 -13.31 8.12
N ARG A 30 -13.88 -12.40 9.03
CA ARG A 30 -14.15 -11.00 8.69
C ARG A 30 -12.90 -10.28 8.18
N SER A 31 -11.77 -10.44 8.85
CA SER A 31 -10.47 -9.92 8.39
C SER A 31 -10.11 -10.42 6.99
N ALA A 32 -10.23 -11.74 6.77
CA ALA A 32 -9.92 -12.36 5.49
C ALA A 32 -10.78 -11.80 4.36
N SER A 33 -12.09 -11.69 4.59
CA SER A 33 -13.00 -11.12 3.59
C SER A 33 -12.69 -9.65 3.27
N GLN A 34 -12.22 -8.87 4.26
CA GLN A 34 -11.82 -7.48 4.06
C GLN A 34 -10.56 -7.41 3.21
N MET A 35 -9.50 -8.09 3.60
CA MET A 35 -8.23 -8.07 2.87
C MET A 35 -8.45 -8.50 1.41
N ILE A 36 -9.17 -9.60 1.16
CA ILE A 36 -9.46 -10.05 -0.22
C ILE A 36 -10.21 -8.99 -1.04
N SER A 37 -11.19 -8.30 -0.43
CA SER A 37 -11.99 -7.28 -1.12
C SER A 37 -11.13 -6.07 -1.53
N TYR A 38 -10.18 -5.68 -0.68
CA TYR A 38 -9.31 -4.53 -0.90
C TYR A 38 -8.08 -4.86 -1.73
N GLU A 39 -7.59 -6.10 -1.68
CA GLU A 39 -6.50 -6.62 -2.50
C GLU A 39 -6.82 -6.47 -4.00
N LEU A 40 -8.09 -6.67 -4.39
CA LEU A 40 -8.51 -6.51 -5.78
C LEU A 40 -8.40 -5.06 -6.26
N SER A 41 -8.88 -4.09 -5.47
CA SER A 41 -8.77 -2.66 -5.80
C SER A 41 -7.31 -2.18 -5.75
N TYR A 42 -6.54 -2.69 -4.79
CA TYR A 42 -5.11 -2.45 -4.65
C TYR A 42 -4.35 -2.95 -5.89
N GLY A 43 -4.57 -4.19 -6.32
CA GLY A 43 -3.96 -4.78 -7.50
C GLY A 43 -4.30 -4.02 -8.79
N LEU A 44 -5.56 -3.62 -8.98
CA LEU A 44 -5.99 -2.83 -10.15
C LEU A 44 -5.32 -1.45 -10.21
N SER A 45 -5.17 -0.78 -9.05
CA SER A 45 -4.49 0.53 -8.99
C SER A 45 -3.01 0.44 -9.43
N LEU A 46 -2.37 -0.69 -9.13
CA LEU A 46 -0.97 -0.95 -9.48
C LEU A 46 -0.81 -1.39 -10.92
N ALA A 47 -1.74 -2.19 -11.43
CA ALA A 47 -1.81 -2.54 -12.84
C ALA A 47 -1.86 -1.30 -13.73
N ALA A 48 -2.60 -0.25 -13.33
CA ALA A 48 -2.66 1.00 -14.09
C ALA A 48 -1.27 1.65 -14.24
N VAL A 49 -0.46 1.66 -13.19
CA VAL A 49 0.90 2.20 -13.21
C VAL A 49 1.85 1.33 -14.04
N ILE A 50 1.71 0.00 -13.93
CA ILE A 50 2.51 -0.96 -14.69
C ILE A 50 2.24 -0.81 -16.20
N VAL A 51 0.98 -0.59 -16.59
CA VAL A 51 0.61 -0.36 -17.99
C VAL A 51 1.22 0.93 -18.53
N LEU A 52 1.29 2.00 -17.73
CA LEU A 52 2.01 3.22 -18.11
C LEU A 52 3.51 3.02 -18.27
N ALA A 53 4.10 2.23 -17.38
CA ALA A 53 5.52 1.91 -17.43
C ALA A 53 5.88 0.99 -18.61
N GLY A 54 5.00 0.07 -19.00
CA GLY A 54 5.31 -0.96 -20.00
C GLY A 54 6.33 -2.01 -19.52
N SER A 55 6.66 -2.04 -18.22
CA SER A 55 7.58 -3.01 -17.61
C SER A 55 7.11 -3.45 -16.23
N LEU A 56 7.47 -4.69 -15.86
CA LEU A 56 7.25 -5.26 -14.53
C LEU A 56 8.48 -5.10 -13.62
N SER A 57 9.62 -4.63 -14.15
CA SER A 57 10.83 -4.43 -13.39
C SER A 57 10.73 -3.14 -12.57
N LEU A 58 10.75 -3.24 -11.24
CA LEU A 58 10.72 -2.08 -10.33
C LEU A 58 11.86 -1.10 -10.63
N ARG A 59 13.02 -1.61 -11.06
CA ARG A 59 14.16 -0.78 -11.44
C ARG A 59 13.84 0.09 -12.65
N GLU A 60 13.36 -0.52 -13.72
CA GLU A 60 13.01 0.20 -14.96
C GLU A 60 11.90 1.21 -14.70
N ILE A 61 10.90 0.84 -13.89
CA ILE A 61 9.82 1.75 -13.48
C ILE A 61 10.36 3.00 -12.78
N VAL A 62 11.30 2.84 -11.84
CA VAL A 62 11.93 3.96 -11.13
C VAL A 62 12.84 4.78 -12.04
N GLU A 63 13.55 4.14 -12.97
CA GLU A 63 14.39 4.83 -13.95
C GLU A 63 13.56 5.69 -14.92
N MET A 64 12.39 5.20 -15.36
CA MET A 64 11.45 5.97 -16.20
C MET A 64 10.84 7.18 -15.51
N GLN A 65 10.73 7.15 -14.19
CA GLN A 65 10.26 8.28 -13.38
C GLN A 65 11.34 9.35 -13.15
N GLY A 66 12.50 9.19 -13.79
CA GLY A 66 13.59 10.15 -13.75
C GLY A 66 13.37 11.39 -14.59
N GLY A 67 13.98 12.49 -14.15
CA GLY A 67 13.91 13.79 -14.81
C GLY A 67 12.66 14.60 -14.49
N TYR A 68 12.44 15.66 -15.28
CA TYR A 68 11.40 16.67 -15.04
C TYR A 68 10.46 16.81 -16.24
N TRP A 69 9.19 17.03 -15.94
CA TRP A 69 8.22 17.64 -16.83
C TRP A 69 8.34 19.17 -16.70
N PHE A 70 8.46 19.86 -17.85
CA PHE A 70 8.60 21.32 -17.95
C PHE A 70 9.79 21.92 -17.17
N GLY A 71 10.80 21.10 -16.85
CA GLY A 71 12.01 21.52 -16.13
C GLY A 71 11.86 21.70 -14.62
N PHE A 72 10.63 21.59 -14.07
CA PHE A 72 10.37 21.82 -12.64
C PHE A 72 9.59 20.69 -11.97
N ILE A 73 8.65 20.03 -12.64
CA ILE A 73 7.79 19.01 -12.02
C ILE A 73 8.47 17.65 -12.17
N PRO A 74 8.76 16.89 -11.10
CA PRO A 74 9.30 15.54 -11.24
C PRO A 74 8.38 14.65 -12.09
N LYS A 75 8.94 13.80 -12.96
CA LYS A 75 8.16 12.84 -13.79
C LYS A 75 7.58 11.66 -12.99
N TRP A 76 7.14 11.92 -11.77
CA TRP A 76 6.56 10.93 -10.89
C TRP A 76 5.18 10.52 -11.39
N PHE A 77 4.88 9.23 -11.29
CA PHE A 77 3.61 8.70 -11.73
C PHE A 77 2.43 9.14 -10.86
N VAL A 78 2.65 9.71 -9.67
CA VAL A 78 1.58 10.41 -8.91
C VAL A 78 0.88 11.48 -9.75
N PHE A 79 1.61 12.24 -10.57
CA PHE A 79 1.01 13.32 -11.35
C PHE A 79 0.20 12.83 -12.56
N LEU A 80 0.60 11.69 -13.13
CA LEU A 80 -0.10 11.04 -14.25
C LEU A 80 -1.28 10.18 -13.75
N GLN A 81 -1.15 9.58 -12.58
CA GLN A 81 -2.12 8.67 -11.96
C GLN A 81 -2.48 9.10 -10.54
N PRO A 82 -3.02 10.32 -10.34
CA PRO A 82 -3.39 10.78 -9.00
C PRO A 82 -4.51 9.92 -8.40
N LEU A 83 -5.46 9.50 -9.23
CA LEU A 83 -6.58 8.66 -8.80
C LEU A 83 -6.12 7.24 -8.45
N GLY A 84 -5.23 6.65 -9.25
CA GLY A 84 -4.61 5.36 -8.94
C GLY A 84 -3.83 5.40 -7.61
N PHE A 85 -3.09 6.49 -7.36
CA PHE A 85 -2.36 6.67 -6.11
C PHE A 85 -3.29 6.78 -4.90
N VAL A 86 -4.38 7.56 -4.99
CA VAL A 86 -5.35 7.69 -3.89
C VAL A 86 -6.02 6.35 -3.58
N ILE A 87 -6.42 5.59 -4.61
CA ILE A 87 -7.00 4.26 -4.43
C ILE A 87 -5.99 3.32 -3.77
N TYR A 88 -4.74 3.31 -4.24
CA TYR A 88 -3.66 2.52 -3.65
C TYR A 88 -3.49 2.85 -2.17
N MET A 89 -3.44 4.14 -1.82
CA MET A 89 -3.24 4.60 -0.46
C MET A 89 -4.40 4.17 0.45
N ILE A 90 -5.64 4.32 -0.01
CA ILE A 90 -6.83 3.89 0.73
C ILE A 90 -6.86 2.37 0.91
N ALA A 91 -6.60 1.62 -0.17
CA ALA A 91 -6.63 0.16 -0.13
C ALA A 91 -5.46 -0.42 0.69
N GLY A 92 -4.29 0.22 0.68
CA GLY A 92 -3.14 -0.17 1.50
C GLY A 92 -3.38 -0.03 3.00
N VAL A 93 -4.20 0.94 3.44
CA VAL A 93 -4.62 1.03 4.86
C VAL A 93 -5.55 -0.13 5.22
N ALA A 94 -6.41 -0.55 4.30
CA ALA A 94 -7.34 -1.66 4.54
C ALA A 94 -6.61 -3.01 4.54
N GLU A 95 -5.58 -3.16 3.71
CA GLU A 95 -4.71 -4.35 3.64
C GLU A 95 -3.87 -4.53 4.91
N THR A 96 -3.41 -3.42 5.50
CA THR A 96 -2.60 -3.43 6.73
C THR A 96 -3.43 -3.60 8.00
N ASN A 97 -4.76 -3.77 7.87
CA ASN A 97 -5.72 -3.97 8.97
C ASN A 97 -5.57 -2.94 10.12
N ARG A 98 -5.15 -1.70 9.81
CA ARG A 98 -4.95 -0.66 10.83
C ARG A 98 -6.07 0.35 10.85
N ALA A 99 -6.27 0.94 12.04
CA ALA A 99 -7.22 2.02 12.28
C ALA A 99 -7.04 3.12 11.22
N PRO A 100 -8.11 3.51 10.49
CA PRO A 100 -9.55 3.34 10.77
C PRO A 100 -10.21 2.01 10.34
N PHE A 101 -9.46 1.04 9.81
CA PHE A 101 -9.94 -0.25 9.28
C PHE A 101 -9.54 -1.46 10.15
N ASP A 102 -9.50 -1.28 11.48
CA ASP A 102 -9.04 -2.24 12.50
C ASP A 102 -10.13 -3.19 13.03
N PHE A 103 -11.06 -3.64 12.17
CA PHE A 103 -12.19 -4.50 12.55
C PHE A 103 -11.85 -5.83 13.23
N PRO A 104 -10.73 -6.51 12.93
CA PRO A 104 -10.38 -7.76 13.61
C PRO A 104 -9.99 -7.52 15.07
N GLU A 105 -9.42 -6.37 15.41
CA GLU A 105 -8.95 -6.03 16.76
C GLU A 105 -10.00 -5.31 17.61
N ALA A 106 -11.20 -5.05 17.07
CA ALA A 106 -12.22 -4.28 17.77
C ALA A 106 -12.80 -5.06 18.98
N GLU A 107 -12.38 -4.68 20.18
CA GLU A 107 -12.85 -5.22 21.47
C GLU A 107 -14.37 -5.21 21.61
N GLN A 108 -15.05 -4.23 20.99
CA GLN A 108 -16.49 -4.03 21.07
C GLN A 108 -17.31 -5.13 20.38
N GLU A 109 -16.76 -5.86 19.41
CA GLU A 109 -17.49 -6.93 18.70
C GLU A 109 -16.91 -8.32 18.94
N LEU A 110 -15.58 -8.47 19.13
CA LEU A 110 -14.93 -9.78 19.16
C LEU A 110 -13.80 -9.93 20.20
N VAL A 111 -13.77 -9.09 21.25
CA VAL A 111 -12.86 -9.13 22.42
C VAL A 111 -11.37 -8.90 22.10
N ALA A 112 -10.80 -9.50 21.04
CA ALA A 112 -9.55 -9.11 20.34
C ALA A 112 -9.31 -9.90 19.01
N GLY A 113 -10.37 -10.49 18.42
CA GLY A 113 -10.30 -11.21 17.14
C GLY A 113 -9.38 -12.43 17.15
N TYR A 114 -8.48 -12.52 16.16
CA TYR A 114 -7.56 -13.66 16.01
C TYR A 114 -6.33 -13.59 16.94
N HIS A 115 -6.13 -12.49 17.66
CA HIS A 115 -5.02 -12.34 18.63
C HIS A 115 -5.35 -12.89 20.02
N THR A 116 -6.63 -13.14 20.35
CA THR A 116 -7.11 -13.42 21.72
C THR A 116 -6.40 -14.58 22.43
N GLU A 117 -6.06 -15.64 21.69
CA GLU A 117 -5.54 -16.88 22.28
C GLU A 117 -4.01 -17.01 22.13
N TYR A 118 -3.36 -16.04 21.47
CA TYR A 118 -1.91 -16.03 21.31
C TYR A 118 -1.24 -15.22 22.40
N SER A 119 -0.23 -15.80 23.05
CA SER A 119 0.54 -15.13 24.10
C SER A 119 2.02 -14.96 23.70
N SER A 120 2.66 -13.96 24.29
CA SER A 120 4.11 -13.72 24.24
C SER A 120 4.68 -13.70 22.81
N MET A 121 5.53 -14.66 22.45
CA MET A 121 6.27 -14.67 21.18
C MET A 121 5.35 -14.76 19.96
N SER A 122 4.30 -15.60 19.99
CA SER A 122 3.39 -15.73 18.86
C SER A 122 2.61 -14.44 18.62
N PHE A 123 2.18 -13.77 19.69
CA PHE A 123 1.56 -12.45 19.61
C PHE A 123 2.52 -11.40 19.04
N ALA A 124 3.77 -11.36 19.52
CA ALA A 124 4.78 -10.43 19.03
C ALA A 124 5.05 -10.60 17.52
N MET A 125 5.02 -11.84 17.01
CA MET A 125 5.20 -12.13 15.59
C MET A 125 4.07 -11.57 14.72
N PHE A 126 2.82 -11.56 15.19
CA PHE A 126 1.70 -10.93 14.46
C PHE A 126 1.90 -9.42 14.32
N PHE A 127 2.22 -8.73 15.42
CA PHE A 127 2.50 -7.28 15.38
C PHE A 127 3.70 -6.97 14.48
N LEU A 128 4.79 -7.74 14.61
CA LEU A 128 5.96 -7.56 13.76
C LEU A 128 5.60 -7.72 12.27
N ALA A 129 4.81 -8.73 11.92
CA ALA A 129 4.36 -8.95 10.55
C ALA A 129 3.50 -7.79 10.02
N GLU A 130 2.57 -7.27 10.82
CA GLU A 130 1.76 -6.10 10.46
C GLU A 130 2.62 -4.85 10.21
N TYR A 131 3.61 -4.58 11.05
CA TYR A 131 4.52 -3.45 10.86
C TYR A 131 5.42 -3.62 9.64
N ILE A 132 5.91 -4.83 9.39
CA ILE A 132 6.66 -5.13 8.16
C ILE A 132 5.75 -4.91 6.93
N ASN A 133 4.47 -5.27 7.00
CA ASN A 133 3.53 -5.05 5.92
C ASN A 133 3.33 -3.56 5.64
N ILE A 134 3.17 -2.74 6.67
CA ILE A 134 3.08 -1.26 6.54
C ILE A 134 4.29 -0.70 5.77
N VAL A 135 5.50 -1.08 6.17
CA VAL A 135 6.73 -0.63 5.52
C VAL A 135 6.81 -1.16 4.08
N THR A 136 6.36 -2.38 3.82
CA THR A 136 6.36 -2.99 2.49
C THR A 136 5.40 -2.27 1.54
N VAL A 137 4.17 -2.01 1.97
CA VAL A 137 3.18 -1.24 1.20
C VAL A 137 3.69 0.17 0.94
N ALA A 138 4.31 0.82 1.93
CA ALA A 138 4.91 2.15 1.77
C ALA A 138 6.09 2.13 0.77
N ALA A 139 6.96 1.11 0.82
CA ALA A 139 8.07 0.95 -0.10
C ALA A 139 7.63 0.72 -1.54
N VAL A 140 6.57 -0.07 -1.75
CA VAL A 140 5.97 -0.29 -3.08
C VAL A 140 5.35 1.01 -3.61
N ALA A 141 4.64 1.76 -2.77
CA ALA A 141 4.07 3.05 -3.15
C ALA A 141 5.16 4.07 -3.54
N ALA A 142 6.21 4.16 -2.72
CA ALA A 142 7.34 5.05 -2.97
C ALA A 142 8.04 4.72 -4.29
N SER A 143 8.20 3.43 -4.60
CA SER A 143 8.85 2.96 -5.82
C SER A 143 8.01 3.19 -7.08
N LEU A 144 6.71 2.86 -7.01
CA LEU A 144 5.84 2.87 -8.20
C LEU A 144 5.24 4.24 -8.49
N PHE A 145 4.95 5.05 -7.48
CA PHE A 145 4.27 6.33 -7.67
C PHE A 145 5.20 7.54 -7.50
N LEU A 146 6.10 7.50 -6.50
CA LEU A 146 6.92 8.65 -6.09
C LEU A 146 8.37 8.59 -6.60
N GLY A 147 8.66 7.81 -7.63
CA GLY A 147 9.97 7.76 -8.28
C GLY A 147 11.07 7.11 -7.46
N GLY A 148 10.75 6.28 -6.47
CA GLY A 148 11.72 5.48 -5.70
C GLY A 148 12.87 6.33 -5.15
N TRP A 149 14.08 6.04 -5.60
CA TRP A 149 15.30 6.74 -5.18
C TRP A 149 15.60 8.04 -5.93
N GLN A 150 14.80 8.40 -6.93
CA GLN A 150 14.95 9.64 -7.71
C GLN A 150 14.68 10.87 -6.82
N MET A 151 15.64 11.80 -6.77
CA MET A 151 15.49 13.07 -6.07
C MET A 151 15.08 14.20 -7.02
N PRO A 152 14.09 15.04 -6.64
CA PRO A 152 13.88 16.32 -7.28
C PRO A 152 15.08 17.23 -7.02
N PHE A 153 15.58 17.92 -8.05
CA PHE A 153 16.60 18.99 -8.07
C PHE A 153 18.01 18.69 -7.56
N VAL A 154 18.22 17.68 -6.72
CA VAL A 154 19.47 17.46 -5.97
C VAL A 154 20.58 16.71 -6.74
N PRO A 155 20.32 15.74 -7.65
CA PRO A 155 21.40 14.92 -8.22
C PRO A 155 22.39 15.71 -9.07
N GLU A 156 21.95 16.66 -9.92
CA GLU A 156 22.87 17.40 -10.79
C GLU A 156 23.76 18.39 -10.03
N LEU A 157 23.24 19.01 -8.97
CA LEU A 157 24.01 19.95 -8.17
C LEU A 157 25.00 19.23 -7.25
N VAL A 158 24.58 18.14 -6.61
CA VAL A 158 25.41 17.37 -5.67
C VAL A 158 26.39 16.44 -6.37
N ALA A 159 26.00 15.80 -7.49
CA ALA A 159 26.93 14.99 -8.29
C ALA A 159 28.06 15.82 -8.90
N ARG A 160 27.83 17.12 -9.13
CA ARG A 160 28.85 18.06 -9.62
C ARG A 160 29.87 18.46 -8.53
N TRP A 161 29.50 18.40 -7.25
CA TRP A 161 30.36 18.76 -6.12
C TRP A 161 31.01 17.54 -5.42
N SER A 162 30.29 16.41 -5.29
CA SER A 162 30.80 15.18 -4.68
C SER A 162 29.99 13.93 -5.10
N PRO A 163 30.52 13.08 -6.00
CA PRO A 163 29.84 11.87 -6.46
C PRO A 163 29.54 10.86 -5.33
N GLU A 164 30.42 10.78 -4.33
CA GLU A 164 30.29 9.86 -3.19
C GLU A 164 29.11 10.23 -2.27
N ALA A 165 28.87 11.52 -2.04
CA ALA A 165 27.74 11.99 -1.24
C ALA A 165 26.40 11.74 -1.95
N ALA A 166 26.36 11.88 -3.28
CA ALA A 166 25.16 11.57 -4.07
C ALA A 166 24.75 10.09 -3.96
N GLY A 167 25.73 9.17 -3.89
CA GLY A 167 25.49 7.75 -3.69
C GLY A 167 24.81 7.44 -2.35
N LEU A 168 25.21 8.11 -1.26
CA LEU A 168 24.66 7.88 0.08
C LEU A 168 23.32 8.58 0.30
N LEU A 169 23.12 9.75 -0.31
CA LEU A 169 21.85 10.47 -0.26
C LEU A 169 20.71 9.66 -0.89
N THR A 170 21.00 8.90 -1.96
CA THR A 170 20.00 8.21 -2.79
C THR A 170 19.15 7.19 -2.00
N PRO A 171 19.74 6.27 -1.21
CA PRO A 171 18.99 5.41 -0.28
C PRO A 171 18.28 6.18 0.85
N VAL A 172 18.92 7.22 1.39
CA VAL A 172 18.34 8.02 2.49
C VAL A 172 17.05 8.70 2.03
N TRP A 173 17.01 9.21 0.80
CA TRP A 173 15.81 9.81 0.23
C TRP A 173 14.68 8.82 0.01
N PHE A 174 15.00 7.61 -0.44
CA PHE A 174 14.02 6.54 -0.52
C PHE A 174 13.43 6.25 0.88
N LEU A 175 14.27 6.12 1.91
CA LEU A 175 13.81 5.92 3.28
C LEU A 175 12.97 7.09 3.81
N ILE A 176 13.29 8.33 3.44
CA ILE A 176 12.47 9.50 3.80
C ILE A 176 11.08 9.40 3.15
N LYS A 177 10.96 9.01 1.88
CA LYS A 177 9.66 8.83 1.22
C LYS A 177 8.84 7.71 1.86
N VAL A 178 9.48 6.57 2.14
CA VAL A 178 8.84 5.46 2.85
C VAL A 178 8.38 5.92 4.23
N GLY A 179 9.25 6.61 4.97
CA GLY A 179 8.94 7.21 6.27
C GLY A 179 7.79 8.22 6.21
N ALA A 180 7.70 9.04 5.16
CA ALA A 180 6.61 9.98 4.95
C ALA A 180 5.27 9.29 4.70
N ILE A 181 5.25 8.19 3.92
CA ILE A 181 4.05 7.37 3.71
C ILE A 181 3.64 6.65 4.99
N CYS A 182 4.60 6.07 5.73
CA CYS A 182 4.34 5.47 7.04
C CYS A 182 3.79 6.51 8.02
N PHE A 183 4.37 7.72 8.05
CA PHE A 183 3.87 8.84 8.85
C PHE A 183 2.43 9.21 8.44
N PHE A 184 2.14 9.24 7.14
CA PHE A 184 0.78 9.48 6.66
C PHE A 184 -0.21 8.40 7.14
N TYR A 185 0.18 7.12 7.16
CA TYR A 185 -0.65 6.04 7.73
C TYR A 185 -0.90 6.23 9.23
N ILE A 186 0.13 6.60 9.99
CA ILE A 186 -0.02 6.91 11.42
C ILE A 186 -0.88 8.16 11.63
N TRP A 187 -0.76 9.16 10.77
CA TRP A 187 -1.54 10.39 10.88
C TRP A 187 -3.03 10.15 10.58
N MET A 188 -3.35 9.34 9.56
CA MET A 188 -4.74 8.96 9.27
C MET A 188 -5.41 8.27 10.45
N ARG A 189 -4.69 7.44 11.20
CA ARG A 189 -5.18 6.78 12.41
C ARG A 189 -5.75 7.76 13.44
N TRP A 190 -5.16 8.94 13.58
CA TRP A 190 -5.62 9.95 14.55
C TRP A 190 -6.65 10.92 13.98
N THR A 191 -6.81 10.96 12.66
CA THR A 191 -7.64 11.96 11.98
C THR A 191 -9.02 11.41 11.64
N LEU A 192 -9.12 10.14 11.24
CA LEU A 192 -10.35 9.55 10.72
C LEU A 192 -11.13 8.79 11.81
N PRO A 193 -12.47 8.95 11.86
CA PRO A 193 -13.30 8.12 12.72
C PRO A 193 -13.31 6.68 12.20
N ARG A 194 -13.45 5.72 13.12
CA ARG A 194 -13.63 4.32 12.76
C ARG A 194 -14.93 4.15 11.96
N LEU A 195 -14.84 3.43 10.85
CA LEU A 195 -16.01 3.08 10.03
C LEU A 195 -16.64 1.79 10.54
N ARG A 196 -17.86 1.47 10.08
CA ARG A 196 -18.48 0.16 10.34
C ARG A 196 -18.11 -0.84 9.23
N TYR A 197 -18.06 -2.13 9.56
CA TYR A 197 -17.71 -3.20 8.60
C TYR A 197 -18.59 -3.17 7.34
N ASP A 198 -19.89 -2.98 7.49
CA ASP A 198 -20.84 -2.91 6.36
C ASP A 198 -20.55 -1.72 5.43
N GLN A 199 -20.18 -0.57 6.01
CA GLN A 199 -19.84 0.64 5.26
C GLN A 199 -18.52 0.47 4.52
N LEU A 200 -17.53 -0.15 5.17
CA LEU A 200 -16.25 -0.48 4.56
C LEU A 200 -16.43 -1.37 3.33
N MET A 201 -17.13 -2.48 3.50
CA MET A 201 -17.37 -3.43 2.40
C MET A 201 -18.14 -2.79 1.26
N THR A 202 -19.14 -1.97 1.58
CA THR A 202 -19.88 -1.21 0.56
C THR A 202 -18.97 -0.24 -0.18
N PHE A 203 -18.07 0.45 0.51
CA PHE A 203 -17.11 1.38 -0.10
C PHE A 203 -16.08 0.67 -0.99
N GLY A 204 -15.51 -0.45 -0.53
CA GLY A 204 -14.60 -1.28 -1.33
C GLY A 204 -15.24 -1.76 -2.62
N TRP A 205 -16.42 -2.38 -2.53
CA TRP A 205 -17.08 -3.00 -3.67
C TRP A 205 -17.81 -2.03 -4.60
N LYS A 206 -18.47 -1.00 -4.07
CA LYS A 206 -19.29 -0.09 -4.90
C LYS A 206 -18.53 1.15 -5.37
N VAL A 207 -17.45 1.52 -4.70
CA VAL A 207 -16.71 2.75 -5.02
C VAL A 207 -15.31 2.43 -5.51
N LEU A 208 -14.47 1.79 -4.68
CA LEU A 208 -13.05 1.60 -5.03
C LEU A 208 -12.84 0.65 -6.21
N LEU A 209 -13.55 -0.47 -6.26
CA LEU A 209 -13.39 -1.45 -7.32
C LEU A 209 -13.82 -0.89 -8.70
N PRO A 210 -15.03 -0.30 -8.87
CA PRO A 210 -15.39 0.30 -10.15
C PRO A 210 -14.47 1.46 -10.55
N LEU A 211 -14.05 2.28 -9.57
CA LEU A 211 -13.19 3.43 -9.83
C LEU A 211 -11.77 2.99 -10.25
N SER A 212 -11.21 1.96 -9.62
CA SER A 212 -9.91 1.39 -9.98
C SER A 212 -9.92 0.71 -11.34
N ALA A 213 -10.99 -0.01 -11.66
CA ALA A 213 -11.19 -0.61 -12.98
C ALA A 213 -11.32 0.47 -14.07
N LEU A 214 -12.12 1.52 -13.83
CA LEU A 214 -12.25 2.63 -14.77
C LEU A 214 -10.91 3.34 -14.98
N ASN A 215 -10.16 3.56 -13.90
CA ASN A 215 -8.83 4.16 -13.97
C ASN A 215 -7.90 3.35 -14.88
N LEU A 216 -7.85 2.03 -14.69
CA LEU A 216 -7.06 1.12 -15.51
C LEU A 216 -7.46 1.20 -16.99
N LEU A 217 -8.77 1.18 -17.29
CA LEU A 217 -9.27 1.26 -18.67
C LEU A 217 -8.91 2.59 -19.34
N VAL A 218 -9.09 3.72 -18.64
CA VAL A 218 -8.71 5.04 -19.15
C VAL A 218 -7.21 5.11 -19.40
N THR A 219 -6.42 4.53 -18.49
CA THR A 219 -4.96 4.49 -18.61
C THR A 219 -4.53 3.67 -19.82
N ALA A 220 -5.09 2.48 -20.00
CA ALA A 220 -4.81 1.63 -21.15
C ALA A 220 -5.21 2.32 -22.47
N ALA A 221 -6.38 2.96 -22.51
CA ALA A 221 -6.82 3.71 -23.70
C ALA A 221 -5.88 4.89 -24.01
N ALA A 222 -5.43 5.62 -22.99
CA ALA A 222 -4.48 6.71 -23.17
C ALA A 222 -3.14 6.20 -23.71
N VAL A 223 -2.60 5.10 -23.16
CA VAL A 223 -1.36 4.50 -23.66
C VAL A 223 -1.50 4.10 -25.13
N ILE A 224 -2.61 3.48 -25.54
CA ILE A 224 -2.83 3.10 -26.94
C ILE A 224 -2.94 4.33 -27.86
N TYR A 225 -3.55 5.42 -27.40
CA TYR A 225 -3.70 6.64 -28.20
C TYR A 225 -2.38 7.41 -28.38
N PHE A 226 -1.49 7.37 -27.39
CA PHE A 226 -0.21 8.07 -27.41
C PHE A 226 0.99 7.19 -27.81
N ALA A 227 0.79 5.90 -28.01
CA ALA A 227 1.77 4.94 -28.55
C ALA A 227 1.83 4.99 -30.08
#